data_AF-A0A916I098-F1
#
_entry.id   AF-A0A916I098-F1
#
_cell.length_a   1.000
_cell.length_b   1.000
_cell.length_c   1.000
_cell.angle_alpha   90.00
_cell.angle_beta   90.00
_cell.angle_gamma   90.00
#
_symmetry.space_group_name_H-M   'P 1'
#
loop_
_entity.id
_entity.type
_entity.pdbx_description
1 polymer ?
#
loop_
_entity_poly.entity_id
_entity_poly.type
_entity_poly.pdbx_seq_one_letter_code
_entity_poly.pdbx_strand_id
1 'polypeptide(L)'
;MTTYTLTLKLNSTKDAQLIDYLQTLPAGTKQAKVRKLLLSGIMEERAANRLKNDNNPPTAPAAPAQPEAPADPEPTTEQPKLTWQERLRQGLPTKAQEILAGKKIMCISGSRDMTREMKFAPERVLWNAHKEGYAILVGDAPGVDTAIIRAAQKLNIPVVVFGITEKPRLDVGSNPYIHVKRSTYHARDQIMIDLADRWIGLWNGRSYGTKDAGRYAQSRNKPATLIAYPKVQPRQSAQQMALVQ
;
A
#
# COMPACT_ATOMS: atom_id res chain seq x y z
N MET A 1 -10.86 -21.76 -13.95
CA MET A 1 -9.69 -21.11 -13.32
C MET A 1 -9.89 -19.61 -13.40
N THR A 2 -10.06 -18.92 -12.27
CA THR A 2 -10.38 -17.49 -12.25
C THR A 2 -9.08 -16.67 -12.30
N THR A 3 -8.86 -16.00 -13.42
CA THR A 3 -7.74 -15.05 -13.61
C THR A 3 -8.14 -13.70 -13.03
N TYR A 4 -7.32 -13.16 -12.11
CA TYR A 4 -7.52 -11.81 -11.57
C TYR A 4 -6.48 -10.86 -12.20
N THR A 5 -6.96 -9.91 -13.00
CA THR A 5 -6.14 -8.83 -13.59
C THR A 5 -6.26 -7.59 -12.72
N LEU A 6 -5.13 -7.06 -12.24
CA LEU A 6 -5.07 -5.80 -11.48
C LEU A 6 -4.71 -4.65 -12.44
N THR A 7 -5.67 -3.77 -12.73
CA THR A 7 -5.45 -2.57 -13.54
C THR A 7 -4.92 -1.43 -12.67
N LEU A 8 -3.70 -0.94 -12.97
CA LEU A 8 -3.18 0.31 -12.42
C LEU A 8 -3.75 1.48 -13.24
N LYS A 9 -4.65 2.28 -12.64
CA LYS A 9 -5.03 3.58 -13.22
C LYS A 9 -3.97 4.62 -12.84
N LEU A 10 -3.15 5.01 -13.81
CA LEU A 10 -2.25 6.17 -13.72
C LEU A 10 -3.01 7.43 -14.22
N ASN A 11 -2.96 8.52 -13.45
CA ASN A 11 -3.61 9.79 -13.79
C ASN A 11 -2.63 10.67 -14.60
N SER A 12 -3.13 11.16 -15.74
CA SER A 12 -2.38 11.73 -16.87
C SER A 12 -1.51 12.96 -16.60
N THR A 13 -1.69 13.67 -15.48
CA THR A 13 -0.89 14.86 -15.14
C THR A 13 0.45 14.55 -14.48
N LYS A 14 0.59 13.39 -13.83
CA LYS A 14 1.85 12.98 -13.16
C LYS A 14 2.89 12.43 -14.14
N ASP A 15 2.45 11.96 -15.30
CA ASP A 15 3.32 11.40 -16.33
C ASP A 15 4.03 12.48 -17.15
N ALA A 16 3.39 13.64 -17.35
CA ALA A 16 3.99 14.77 -18.05
C ALA A 16 5.20 15.35 -17.28
N GLN A 17 5.08 15.49 -15.96
CA GLN A 17 6.15 15.97 -15.09
C GLN A 17 7.30 14.97 -14.95
N LEU A 18 7.00 13.66 -15.00
CA LEU A 18 8.01 12.62 -15.01
C LEU A 18 8.79 12.61 -16.34
N ILE A 19 8.12 12.83 -17.46
CA ILE A 19 8.76 12.96 -18.78
C ILE A 19 9.66 14.20 -18.82
N ASP A 20 9.19 15.34 -18.33
CA ASP A 20 9.95 16.59 -18.27
C ASP A 20 11.20 16.44 -17.38
N TYR A 21 11.05 15.84 -16.20
CA TYR A 21 12.16 15.55 -15.29
C TYR A 21 13.16 14.55 -15.88
N LEU A 22 12.70 13.56 -16.66
CA LEU A 22 13.58 12.62 -17.33
C LEU A 22 14.26 13.22 -18.58
N GLN A 23 13.75 14.32 -19.11
CA GLN A 23 14.35 15.08 -20.22
C GLN A 23 15.41 16.07 -19.75
N THR A 24 15.38 16.50 -18.49
CA THR A 24 16.36 17.43 -17.89
C THR A 24 17.62 16.73 -17.33
N LEU A 25 17.66 15.38 -17.31
CA LEU A 25 18.84 14.64 -16.87
C LEU A 25 19.98 14.70 -17.92
N PRO A 26 21.24 14.95 -17.51
CA PRO A 26 22.36 15.12 -18.43
C PRO A 26 22.63 13.85 -19.26
N ALA A 27 22.77 14.03 -20.57
CA ALA A 27 23.05 12.95 -21.49
C ALA A 27 24.50 12.46 -21.31
N GLY A 28 24.70 11.28 -20.70
CA GLY A 28 26.06 10.72 -20.62
C GLY A 28 26.33 9.49 -19.74
N THR A 29 25.39 8.90 -19.01
CA THR A 29 25.69 7.71 -18.18
C THR A 29 24.54 6.70 -18.17
N LYS A 30 24.73 5.54 -17.49
CA LYS A 30 23.84 4.36 -17.36
C LYS A 30 22.34 4.66 -17.18
N GLN A 31 21.96 5.89 -16.87
CA GLN A 31 20.60 6.45 -16.88
C GLN A 31 19.96 6.56 -18.27
N ALA A 32 20.72 6.70 -19.37
CA ALA A 32 20.17 6.81 -20.73
C ALA A 32 19.46 5.53 -21.21
N LYS A 33 19.94 4.36 -20.75
CA LYS A 33 19.33 3.06 -21.08
C LYS A 33 18.02 2.83 -20.31
N VAL A 34 17.97 3.30 -19.07
CA VAL A 34 16.77 3.30 -18.20
C VAL A 34 15.71 4.27 -18.76
N ARG A 35 16.14 5.45 -19.21
CA ARG A 35 15.29 6.44 -19.90
C ARG A 35 14.65 5.88 -21.18
N LYS A 36 15.43 5.21 -22.03
CA LYS A 36 14.94 4.61 -23.29
C LYS A 36 13.91 3.49 -23.04
N LEU A 37 14.11 2.68 -22.00
CA LEU A 37 13.18 1.60 -21.63
C LEU A 37 11.86 2.11 -21.05
N LEU A 38 11.91 3.18 -20.24
CA LEU A 38 10.73 3.80 -19.65
C LEU A 38 9.89 4.52 -20.71
N LEU A 39 10.52 5.22 -21.66
CA LEU A 39 9.83 5.92 -22.74
C LEU A 39 9.19 4.97 -23.76
N SER A 40 9.80 3.82 -24.07
CA SER A 40 9.21 2.85 -25.01
C SER A 40 7.96 2.18 -24.43
N GLY A 41 7.95 1.85 -23.14
CA GLY A 41 6.78 1.27 -22.48
C GLY A 41 5.58 2.23 -22.42
N ILE A 42 5.83 3.52 -22.21
CA ILE A 42 4.77 4.55 -22.16
C ILE A 42 4.17 4.80 -23.56
N MET A 43 4.97 4.67 -24.62
CA MET A 43 4.54 4.90 -26.01
C MET A 43 3.70 3.75 -26.57
N GLU A 44 4.07 2.49 -26.31
CA GLU A 44 3.31 1.30 -26.75
C GLU A 44 1.92 1.24 -26.10
N GLU A 45 1.78 1.70 -24.86
CA GLU A 45 0.52 1.70 -24.11
C GLU A 45 -0.44 2.83 -24.58
N ARG A 46 0.09 3.93 -25.11
CA ARG A 46 -0.71 5.01 -25.75
C ARG A 46 -1.35 4.57 -27.07
N ALA A 47 -0.68 3.73 -27.85
CA ALA A 47 -1.23 3.17 -29.09
C ALA A 47 -2.40 2.20 -28.79
N ALA A 48 -2.30 1.42 -27.72
CA ALA A 48 -3.32 0.46 -27.30
C ALA A 48 -4.59 1.10 -26.72
N ASN A 49 -4.48 2.31 -26.15
CA ASN A 49 -5.62 3.04 -25.56
C ASN A 49 -6.38 3.93 -26.56
N ARG A 50 -5.77 4.34 -27.69
CA ARG A 50 -6.48 5.08 -28.76
C ARG A 50 -7.52 4.24 -29.49
N LEU A 51 -7.36 2.91 -29.53
CA LEU A 51 -8.29 1.99 -30.20
C LEU A 51 -9.53 1.63 -29.36
N LYS A 52 -9.63 2.08 -28.10
CA LYS A 52 -10.67 1.59 -27.15
C LYS A 52 -11.73 2.63 -26.78
N ASN A 53 -11.63 3.87 -27.23
CA ASN A 53 -12.46 4.98 -26.74
C ASN A 53 -13.58 5.46 -27.68
N ASP A 54 -13.86 4.77 -28.78
CA ASP A 54 -14.87 5.23 -29.77
C ASP A 54 -16.31 4.76 -29.50
N ASN A 55 -16.61 4.09 -28.39
CA ASN A 55 -17.96 3.56 -28.14
C ASN A 55 -18.49 3.83 -26.72
N ASN A 56 -18.97 5.05 -26.45
CA ASN A 56 -20.21 5.25 -25.66
C ASN A 56 -20.69 6.72 -25.63
N PRO A 57 -22.01 6.99 -25.75
CA PRO A 57 -22.58 8.33 -25.63
C PRO A 57 -22.97 8.70 -24.18
N PRO A 58 -23.20 9.99 -23.87
CA PRO A 58 -23.51 10.47 -22.53
C PRO A 58 -25.02 10.56 -22.26
N THR A 59 -25.43 10.34 -21.01
CA THR A 59 -26.79 10.67 -20.51
C THR A 59 -26.74 11.49 -19.23
N ALA A 60 -27.55 12.53 -19.18
CA ALA A 60 -27.90 13.37 -18.01
C ALA A 60 -29.28 14.02 -18.29
N PRO A 61 -29.92 14.73 -17.33
CA PRO A 61 -30.29 14.35 -15.96
C PRO A 61 -31.80 14.64 -15.69
N ALA A 62 -32.33 14.36 -14.49
CA ALA A 62 -33.62 14.91 -14.06
C ALA A 62 -33.67 15.21 -12.55
N ALA A 63 -34.20 16.39 -12.20
CA ALA A 63 -34.65 16.85 -10.89
C ALA A 63 -35.68 17.98 -11.12
N PRO A 64 -36.45 18.51 -10.14
CA PRO A 64 -36.61 18.12 -8.72
C PRO A 64 -38.09 18.03 -8.25
N ALA A 65 -38.31 17.65 -6.98
CA ALA A 65 -39.49 18.06 -6.22
C ALA A 65 -39.17 18.12 -4.70
N GLN A 66 -39.57 19.22 -4.06
CA GLN A 66 -39.77 19.44 -2.61
C GLN A 66 -41.21 19.98 -2.47
N PRO A 67 -41.95 19.81 -1.35
CA PRO A 67 -41.47 20.09 0.03
C PRO A 67 -42.04 19.18 1.15
N GLU A 68 -41.45 19.26 2.34
CA GLU A 68 -42.12 19.54 3.63
C GLU A 68 -41.12 19.41 4.79
N ALA A 69 -41.17 20.36 5.72
CA ALA A 69 -40.27 20.48 6.85
C ALA A 69 -40.71 19.54 8.01
N PRO A 70 -39.81 18.72 8.58
CA PRO A 70 -40.07 18.06 9.84
C PRO A 70 -39.65 18.95 11.01
N ALA A 71 -40.47 18.92 12.06
CA ALA A 71 -40.33 19.62 13.32
C ALA A 71 -38.96 19.43 14.00
N ASP A 72 -38.55 20.44 14.76
CA ASP A 72 -37.32 20.46 15.55
C ASP A 72 -37.20 19.22 16.45
N PRO A 73 -36.11 18.43 16.35
CA PRO A 73 -35.86 17.36 17.30
C PRO A 73 -35.38 17.95 18.63
N GLU A 74 -36.00 17.52 19.72
CA GLU A 74 -35.55 17.77 21.09
C GLU A 74 -34.05 17.43 21.26
N PRO A 75 -33.31 18.15 22.13
CA PRO A 75 -31.88 17.90 22.33
C PRO A 75 -31.68 16.61 23.12
N THR A 76 -31.66 15.48 22.43
CA THR A 76 -31.25 14.20 23.01
C THR A 76 -29.75 14.27 23.28
N THR A 77 -29.38 14.38 24.55
CA THR A 77 -28.00 14.32 25.08
C THR A 77 -27.40 12.91 25.00
N GLU A 78 -27.58 12.20 23.89
CA GLU A 78 -26.79 11.01 23.60
C GLU A 78 -25.48 11.47 22.95
N GLN A 79 -24.40 11.47 23.74
CA GLN A 79 -23.06 11.63 23.20
C GLN A 79 -22.86 10.59 22.07
N PRO A 80 -22.37 11.00 20.89
CA PRO A 80 -22.21 10.07 19.77
C PRO A 80 -21.31 8.92 20.20
N LYS A 81 -21.82 7.69 20.08
CA LYS A 81 -21.04 6.48 20.37
C LYS A 81 -19.84 6.46 19.42
N LEU A 82 -18.65 6.73 19.98
CA LEU A 82 -17.37 6.62 19.26
C LEU A 82 -17.32 5.32 18.46
N THR A 83 -16.92 5.44 17.20
CA THR A 83 -16.68 4.29 16.34
C THR A 83 -15.60 3.39 16.95
N TRP A 84 -15.62 2.10 16.60
CA TRP A 84 -14.60 1.16 17.04
C TRP A 84 -13.16 1.63 16.73
N GLN A 85 -12.97 2.31 15.59
CA GLN A 85 -11.68 2.85 15.16
C GLN A 85 -11.21 4.01 16.06
N GLU A 86 -12.13 4.90 16.44
CA GLU A 86 -11.81 6.00 17.35
C GLU A 86 -11.48 5.50 18.75
N ARG A 87 -12.22 4.49 19.24
CA ARG A 87 -11.89 3.80 20.50
C ARG A 87 -10.50 3.16 20.45
N LEU A 88 -10.18 2.49 19.34
CA LEU A 88 -8.84 1.92 19.14
C LEU A 88 -7.76 3.01 19.12
N ARG A 89 -7.99 4.14 18.45
CA ARG A 89 -7.04 5.28 18.40
C ARG A 89 -6.81 5.89 19.78
N GLN A 90 -7.86 6.08 20.58
CA GLN A 90 -7.76 6.61 21.95
C GLN A 90 -7.01 5.65 22.88
N GLY A 91 -7.09 4.35 22.64
CA GLY A 91 -6.36 3.33 23.40
C GLY A 91 -4.87 3.21 23.05
N LEU A 92 -4.37 3.94 22.05
CA LEU A 92 -2.95 3.90 21.68
C LEU A 92 -2.08 4.70 22.65
N PRO A 93 -0.80 4.35 22.83
CA PRO A 93 0.14 5.17 23.60
C PRO A 93 0.26 6.59 23.02
N THR A 94 0.50 7.60 23.85
CA THR A 94 0.58 9.02 23.46
C THR A 94 1.46 9.26 22.24
N LYS A 95 2.67 8.67 22.23
CA LYS A 95 3.60 8.79 21.09
C LYS A 95 3.05 8.23 19.79
N ALA A 96 2.26 7.15 19.85
CA ALA A 96 1.58 6.64 18.67
C ALA A 96 0.46 7.59 18.23
N GLN A 97 -0.32 8.14 19.16
CA GLN A 97 -1.34 9.15 18.83
C GLN A 97 -0.72 10.37 18.15
N GLU A 98 0.40 10.89 18.64
CA GLU A 98 1.14 12.02 18.05
C GLU A 98 1.60 11.74 16.62
N ILE A 99 2.14 10.54 16.35
CA ILE A 99 2.56 10.15 14.99
C ILE A 99 1.38 10.10 14.02
N LEU A 100 0.20 9.67 14.50
CA LEU A 100 -1.00 9.49 13.70
C LEU A 100 -1.84 10.76 13.56
N ALA A 101 -1.69 11.73 14.47
CA ALA A 101 -2.53 12.91 14.56
C ALA A 101 -2.56 13.72 13.25
N GLY A 102 -3.77 14.02 12.76
CA GLY A 102 -3.98 14.85 11.57
C GLY A 102 -3.48 14.26 10.25
N LYS A 103 -3.05 12.99 10.22
CA LYS A 103 -2.49 12.34 9.02
C LYS A 103 -3.36 11.21 8.52
N LYS A 104 -3.32 10.99 7.20
CA LYS A 104 -3.79 9.72 6.63
C LYS A 104 -2.85 8.60 7.06
N ILE A 105 -3.39 7.43 7.31
CA ILE A 105 -2.67 6.28 7.87
C ILE A 105 -2.49 5.23 6.78
N MET A 106 -1.25 4.80 6.57
CA MET A 106 -0.91 3.70 5.66
C MET A 106 -0.40 2.50 6.45
N CYS A 107 -1.03 1.35 6.27
CA CYS A 107 -0.52 0.08 6.74
C CYS A 107 0.39 -0.54 5.67
N ILE A 108 1.64 -0.82 6.02
CA ILE A 108 2.58 -1.54 5.17
C ILE A 108 2.86 -2.90 5.82
N SER A 109 2.61 -3.99 5.08
CA SER A 109 2.97 -5.35 5.50
C SER A 109 3.49 -6.18 4.33
N GLY A 110 3.98 -7.39 4.59
CA GLY A 110 4.43 -8.23 3.50
C GLY A 110 4.89 -9.63 3.88
N SER A 111 5.53 -10.28 2.92
CA SER A 111 6.02 -11.65 3.08
C SER A 111 7.14 -11.73 4.11
N ARG A 112 7.12 -12.78 4.94
CA ARG A 112 8.24 -13.10 5.85
C ARG A 112 9.49 -13.57 5.14
N ASP A 113 9.29 -14.20 4.00
CA ASP A 113 10.34 -14.68 3.13
C ASP A 113 10.40 -13.77 1.89
N MET A 114 11.36 -12.84 1.90
CA MET A 114 11.56 -11.87 0.82
C MET A 114 12.35 -12.49 -0.32
N THR A 115 11.94 -12.24 -1.56
CA THR A 115 12.76 -12.59 -2.73
C THR A 115 13.90 -11.60 -2.92
N ARG A 116 14.89 -11.94 -3.74
CA ARG A 116 16.02 -11.04 -4.05
C ARG A 116 15.55 -9.74 -4.70
N GLU A 117 14.51 -9.81 -5.52
CA GLU A 117 13.88 -8.69 -6.23
C GLU A 117 13.19 -7.71 -5.27
N MET A 118 12.81 -8.17 -4.07
CA MET A 118 12.20 -7.35 -3.03
C MET A 118 13.22 -6.51 -2.24
N LYS A 119 14.53 -6.66 -2.46
CA LYS A 119 15.60 -6.10 -1.60
C LYS A 119 15.39 -4.63 -1.21
N PHE A 120 14.99 -3.78 -2.16
CA PHE A 120 14.78 -2.34 -1.93
C PHE A 120 13.31 -1.92 -1.93
N ALA A 121 12.40 -2.88 -2.09
CA ALA A 121 10.97 -2.59 -2.16
C ALA A 121 10.42 -2.00 -0.85
N PRO A 122 10.77 -2.51 0.36
CA PRO A 122 10.35 -1.91 1.62
C PRO A 122 10.76 -0.44 1.76
N GLU A 123 12.05 -0.14 1.58
CA GLU A 123 12.60 1.22 1.70
C GLU A 123 11.92 2.19 0.73
N ARG A 124 11.69 1.76 -0.52
CA ARG A 124 11.01 2.58 -1.53
C ARG A 124 9.55 2.87 -1.18
N VAL A 125 8.80 1.87 -0.71
CA VAL A 125 7.39 2.06 -0.31
C VAL A 125 7.31 2.97 0.92
N LEU A 126 8.16 2.75 1.92
CA LEU A 126 8.24 3.60 3.10
C LEU A 126 8.50 5.07 2.74
N TRP A 127 9.53 5.31 1.91
CA TRP A 127 9.90 6.65 1.48
C TRP A 127 8.76 7.36 0.74
N ASN A 128 8.09 6.66 -0.18
CA ASN A 128 6.96 7.21 -0.92
C ASN A 128 5.78 7.53 0.01
N ALA A 129 5.45 6.63 0.94
CA ALA A 129 4.39 6.87 1.92
C ALA A 129 4.68 8.09 2.79
N HIS A 130 5.92 8.23 3.27
CA HIS A 130 6.34 9.39 4.05
C HIS A 130 6.27 10.69 3.25
N LYS A 131 6.76 10.69 2.01
CA LYS A 131 6.69 11.86 1.10
C LYS A 131 5.26 12.28 0.80
N GLU A 132 4.33 11.33 0.72
CA GLU A 132 2.90 11.59 0.53
C GLU A 132 2.19 12.03 1.83
N GLY A 133 2.91 12.18 2.94
CA GLY A 133 2.39 12.67 4.21
C GLY A 133 1.65 11.63 5.04
N TYR A 134 1.78 10.34 4.73
CA TYR A 134 1.15 9.29 5.52
C TYR A 134 1.88 9.07 6.85
N ALA A 135 1.10 8.81 7.90
CA ALA A 135 1.59 8.10 9.07
C ALA A 135 1.58 6.60 8.80
N ILE A 136 2.56 5.87 9.33
CA ILE A 136 2.86 4.52 8.85
C ILE A 136 2.70 3.50 9.98
N LEU A 137 1.88 2.47 9.73
CA LEU A 137 1.75 1.30 10.59
C LEU A 137 2.51 0.13 9.97
N VAL A 138 3.25 -0.59 10.80
CA VAL A 138 3.98 -1.80 10.39
C VAL A 138 3.88 -2.88 11.46
N GLY A 139 3.94 -4.14 11.05
CA GLY A 139 3.96 -5.27 11.97
C GLY A 139 5.36 -5.54 12.55
N ASP A 140 5.43 -6.46 13.50
CA ASP A 140 6.68 -6.99 14.07
C ASP A 140 6.89 -8.44 13.64
N ALA A 141 7.05 -8.65 12.32
CA ALA A 141 7.37 -9.96 11.75
C ALA A 141 8.75 -9.96 11.04
N PRO A 142 9.40 -11.13 10.89
CA PRO A 142 10.54 -11.27 9.99
C PRO A 142 10.18 -10.88 8.55
N GLY A 143 11.17 -10.51 7.74
CA GLY A 143 10.98 -10.19 6.33
C GLY A 143 10.64 -8.72 6.08
N VAL A 144 9.56 -8.46 5.35
CA VAL A 144 9.18 -7.11 4.92
C VAL A 144 9.04 -6.15 6.09
N ASP A 145 8.32 -6.54 7.14
CA ASP A 145 8.08 -5.73 8.34
C ASP A 145 9.42 -5.31 8.99
N THR A 146 10.33 -6.27 9.20
CA THR A 146 11.70 -6.00 9.68
C THR A 146 12.46 -5.04 8.78
N ALA A 147 12.37 -5.20 7.46
CA ALA A 147 13.04 -4.34 6.50
C ALA A 147 12.49 -2.90 6.52
N ILE A 148 11.18 -2.74 6.74
CA ILE A 148 10.55 -1.44 6.95
C ILE A 148 11.06 -0.78 8.23
N ILE A 149 11.06 -1.49 9.36
CA ILE A 149 11.51 -0.92 10.65
C ILE A 149 12.96 -0.45 10.56
N ARG A 150 13.85 -1.24 9.94
CA ARG A 150 15.25 -0.87 9.73
C ARG A 150 15.40 0.34 8.81
N ALA A 151 14.62 0.39 7.71
CA ALA A 151 14.63 1.52 6.81
C ALA A 151 14.11 2.80 7.50
N ALA A 152 13.08 2.67 8.34
CA ALA A 152 12.53 3.76 9.13
C ALA A 152 13.55 4.34 10.10
N GLN A 153 14.29 3.49 10.82
CA GLN A 153 15.39 3.92 11.69
C GLN A 153 16.50 4.62 10.89
N LYS A 154 16.94 4.01 9.78
CA LYS A 154 17.99 4.57 8.91
C LYS A 154 17.63 5.95 8.35
N LEU A 155 16.36 6.15 7.98
CA LEU A 155 15.86 7.38 7.35
C LEU A 155 15.25 8.37 8.34
N ASN A 156 15.26 8.04 9.64
CA ASN A 156 14.61 8.79 10.71
C ASN A 156 13.11 9.08 10.41
N ILE A 157 12.42 8.10 9.83
CA ILE A 157 10.98 8.19 9.53
C ILE A 157 10.21 7.54 10.69
N PRO A 158 9.30 8.25 11.36
CA PRO A 158 8.53 7.68 12.45
C PRO A 158 7.51 6.66 11.94
N VAL A 159 7.46 5.50 12.59
CA VAL A 159 6.50 4.43 12.32
C VAL A 159 5.87 3.95 13.63
N VAL A 160 4.67 3.36 13.56
CA VAL A 160 4.03 2.69 14.70
C VAL A 160 4.08 1.18 14.48
N VAL A 161 4.70 0.46 15.42
CA VAL A 161 4.97 -0.98 15.28
C VAL A 161 3.96 -1.80 16.09
N PHE A 162 3.37 -2.83 15.48
CA PHE A 162 2.41 -3.73 16.13
C PHE A 162 2.95 -5.16 16.21
N GLY A 163 2.95 -5.73 17.40
CA GLY A 163 3.35 -7.12 17.61
C GLY A 163 2.40 -7.88 18.53
N ILE A 164 2.55 -9.21 18.55
CA ILE A 164 1.73 -10.13 19.35
C ILE A 164 2.43 -10.59 20.64
N THR A 165 3.66 -10.12 20.85
CA THR A 165 4.49 -10.44 22.03
C THR A 165 4.61 -9.20 22.91
N GLU A 166 4.90 -9.38 24.20
CA GLU A 166 5.06 -8.26 25.13
C GLU A 166 6.20 -7.32 24.76
N LYS A 167 7.25 -7.87 24.15
CA LYS A 167 8.40 -7.13 23.64
C LYS A 167 8.50 -7.29 22.13
N PRO A 168 9.01 -6.28 21.40
CA PRO A 168 9.25 -6.40 19.98
C PRO A 168 10.35 -7.43 19.71
N ARG A 169 10.29 -8.10 18.56
CA ARG A 169 11.30 -9.09 18.11
C ARG A 169 12.59 -8.45 17.65
N LEU A 170 12.52 -7.19 17.22
CA LEU A 170 13.63 -6.36 16.81
C LEU A 170 13.62 -5.10 17.68
N ASP A 171 14.80 -4.51 17.91
CA ASP A 171 14.89 -3.14 18.40
C ASP A 171 14.14 -2.19 17.45
N VAL A 172 13.07 -1.57 17.94
CA VAL A 172 12.25 -0.58 17.21
C VAL A 172 12.76 0.85 17.42
N GLY A 173 13.82 1.04 18.21
CA GLY A 173 14.39 2.34 18.55
C GLY A 173 13.37 3.20 19.30
N SER A 174 13.23 4.45 18.86
CA SER A 174 12.30 5.40 19.46
C SER A 174 10.84 5.20 18.99
N ASN A 175 10.57 4.29 18.07
CA ASN A 175 9.23 4.07 17.54
C ASN A 175 8.31 3.43 18.60
N PRO A 176 7.04 3.87 18.72
CA PRO A 176 6.10 3.23 19.63
C PRO A 176 5.81 1.79 19.20
N TYR A 177 5.81 0.88 20.17
CA TYR A 177 5.44 -0.51 20.01
C TYR A 177 4.12 -0.79 20.72
N ILE A 178 3.18 -1.41 20.00
CA ILE A 178 1.86 -1.78 20.50
C ILE A 178 1.76 -3.30 20.54
N HIS A 179 1.66 -3.84 21.76
CA HIS A 179 1.38 -5.25 21.98
C HIS A 179 -0.13 -5.51 21.87
N VAL A 180 -0.52 -6.24 20.83
CA VAL A 180 -1.88 -6.73 20.66
C VAL A 180 -2.05 -8.03 21.47
N LYS A 181 -2.53 -7.90 22.71
CA LYS A 181 -2.68 -9.01 23.66
C LYS A 181 -3.57 -10.12 23.11
N ARG A 182 -3.18 -11.38 23.38
CA ARG A 182 -3.95 -12.61 23.07
C ARG A 182 -4.42 -12.69 21.61
N SER A 183 -3.60 -12.18 20.68
CA SER A 183 -3.94 -12.09 19.27
C SER A 183 -3.12 -13.05 18.42
N THR A 184 -3.69 -13.49 17.31
CA THR A 184 -2.94 -14.12 16.22
C THR A 184 -2.27 -13.04 15.36
N TYR A 185 -1.32 -13.45 14.52
CA TYR A 185 -0.73 -12.55 13.51
C TYR A 185 -1.79 -11.96 12.58
N HIS A 186 -2.78 -12.77 12.20
CA HIS A 186 -3.88 -12.37 11.35
C HIS A 186 -4.75 -11.30 12.03
N ALA A 187 -5.17 -11.52 13.27
CA ALA A 187 -5.96 -10.52 14.01
C ALA A 187 -5.18 -9.21 14.25
N ARG A 188 -3.85 -9.30 14.47
CA ARG A 188 -2.97 -8.13 14.55
C ARG A 188 -2.92 -7.36 13.23
N ASP A 189 -2.82 -8.05 12.10
CA ASP A 189 -2.84 -7.41 10.78
C ASP A 189 -4.21 -6.77 10.49
N GLN A 190 -5.31 -7.42 10.88
CA GLN A 190 -6.66 -6.86 10.77
C GLN A 190 -6.81 -5.55 11.56
N ILE A 191 -6.32 -5.50 12.81
CA ILE A 191 -6.36 -4.29 13.63
C ILE A 191 -5.59 -3.14 12.97
N MET A 192 -4.39 -3.42 12.45
CA MET A 192 -3.61 -2.42 11.72
C MET A 192 -4.36 -1.92 10.48
N ILE A 193 -4.97 -2.83 9.72
CA ILE A 193 -5.76 -2.48 8.54
C ILE A 193 -7.00 -1.68 8.92
N ASP A 194 -7.69 -2.01 10.01
CA ASP A 194 -8.85 -1.28 10.52
C ASP A 194 -8.50 0.15 10.94
N LEU A 195 -7.29 0.37 11.46
CA LEU A 195 -6.78 1.71 11.81
C LEU A 195 -6.33 2.53 10.59
N ALA A 196 -5.86 1.87 9.54
CA ALA A 196 -5.31 2.51 8.36
C ALA A 196 -6.38 2.99 7.37
N ASP A 197 -6.10 4.06 6.63
CA ASP A 197 -6.93 4.50 5.50
C ASP A 197 -6.59 3.73 4.22
N ARG A 198 -5.36 3.20 4.13
CA ARG A 198 -4.86 2.47 2.98
C ARG A 198 -3.93 1.33 3.39
N TRP A 199 -3.92 0.25 2.62
CA TRP A 199 -3.02 -0.87 2.78
C TRP A 199 -2.09 -1.07 1.57
N ILE A 200 -0.80 -1.36 1.84
CA ILE A 200 0.17 -1.82 0.85
C ILE A 200 0.84 -3.12 1.32
N GLY A 201 0.81 -4.13 0.45
CA GLY A 201 1.43 -5.43 0.67
C GLY A 201 2.60 -5.69 -0.28
N LEU A 202 3.77 -6.06 0.26
CA LEU A 202 4.89 -6.57 -0.54
C LEU A 202 4.90 -8.10 -0.53
N TRP A 203 4.61 -8.72 -1.68
CA TRP A 203 4.28 -10.14 -1.77
C TRP A 203 5.26 -10.94 -2.63
N ASN A 204 5.84 -11.99 -2.05
CA ASN A 204 6.80 -12.90 -2.69
C ASN A 204 6.18 -13.91 -3.68
N GLY A 205 4.89 -13.78 -4.02
CA GLY A 205 4.21 -14.73 -4.91
C GLY A 205 3.65 -15.99 -4.24
N ARG A 206 3.91 -16.22 -2.95
CA ARG A 206 3.45 -17.43 -2.22
C ARG A 206 2.90 -17.24 -0.82
N SER A 207 3.22 -16.14 -0.13
CA SER A 207 2.75 -15.88 1.23
C SER A 207 1.22 -15.83 1.30
N TYR A 208 0.62 -16.76 2.05
CA TYR A 208 -0.83 -16.76 2.32
C TYR A 208 -1.23 -15.55 3.14
N GLY A 209 -0.54 -15.30 4.26
CA GLY A 209 -0.88 -14.21 5.17
C GLY A 209 -0.86 -12.82 4.52
N THR A 210 0.07 -12.57 3.61
CA THR A 210 0.13 -11.28 2.88
C THR A 210 -1.04 -11.11 1.91
N LYS A 211 -1.41 -12.18 1.20
CA LYS A 211 -2.61 -12.18 0.34
C LYS A 211 -3.88 -11.97 1.14
N ASP A 212 -3.97 -12.64 2.27
CA ASP A 212 -5.11 -12.63 3.16
C ASP A 212 -5.33 -11.26 3.81
N ALA A 213 -4.25 -10.61 4.26
CA ALA A 213 -4.28 -9.20 4.69
C ALA A 213 -4.80 -8.27 3.58
N GLY A 214 -4.35 -8.47 2.33
CA GLY A 214 -4.86 -7.70 1.19
C GLY A 214 -6.35 -7.91 0.92
N ARG A 215 -6.83 -9.16 1.02
CA ARG A 215 -8.27 -9.48 0.91
C ARG A 215 -9.08 -8.85 2.03
N TYR A 216 -8.55 -8.85 3.25
CA TYR A 216 -9.20 -8.19 4.37
C TYR A 216 -9.29 -6.67 4.15
N ALA A 217 -8.23 -6.00 3.70
CA ALA A 217 -8.30 -4.59 3.36
C ALA A 217 -9.38 -4.28 2.30
N GLN A 218 -9.51 -5.14 1.29
CA GLN A 218 -10.58 -5.04 0.29
C GLN A 218 -11.97 -5.23 0.89
N SER A 219 -12.17 -6.21 1.78
CA SER A 219 -13.48 -6.44 2.42
C SER A 219 -13.91 -5.31 3.35
N ARG A 220 -12.96 -4.47 3.80
CA ARG A 220 -13.21 -3.23 4.54
C ARG A 220 -13.44 -2.00 3.64
N ASN A 221 -13.56 -2.19 2.32
CA ASN A 221 -13.68 -1.13 1.31
C ASN A 221 -12.53 -0.12 1.34
N LYS A 222 -11.32 -0.56 1.71
CA LYS A 222 -10.13 0.29 1.78
C LYS A 222 -9.27 0.13 0.53
N PRO A 223 -8.63 1.21 0.03
CA PRO A 223 -7.62 1.09 -1.00
C PRO A 223 -6.53 0.08 -0.60
N ALA A 224 -6.36 -0.97 -1.39
CA ALA A 224 -5.40 -2.04 -1.14
C ALA A 224 -4.50 -2.23 -2.37
N THR A 225 -3.18 -2.21 -2.18
CA THR A 225 -2.21 -2.41 -3.25
C THR A 225 -1.28 -3.57 -2.92
N LEU A 226 -1.31 -4.63 -3.73
CA LEU A 226 -0.43 -5.79 -3.59
C LEU A 226 0.66 -5.72 -4.67
N ILE A 227 1.92 -5.52 -4.25
CA ILE A 227 3.07 -5.49 -5.15
C ILE A 227 3.70 -6.88 -5.16
N ALA A 228 3.57 -7.58 -6.29
CA ALA A 228 4.02 -8.95 -6.45
C ALA A 228 5.47 -9.03 -6.97
N TYR A 229 6.25 -9.88 -6.32
CA TYR A 229 7.63 -10.25 -6.66
C TYR A 229 7.71 -11.79 -6.72
N PRO A 230 7.04 -12.45 -7.68
CA PRO A 230 7.12 -13.90 -7.80
C PRO A 230 8.56 -14.30 -8.12
N LYS A 231 9.04 -15.41 -7.52
CA LYS A 231 10.31 -16.01 -7.95
C LYS A 231 10.22 -16.32 -9.43
N VAL A 232 11.10 -15.71 -10.22
CA VAL A 232 11.29 -16.09 -11.62
C VAL A 232 11.86 -17.50 -11.61
N GLN A 233 11.12 -18.47 -12.15
CA GLN A 233 11.73 -19.78 -12.42
C GLN A 233 12.91 -19.54 -13.38
N PRO A 234 14.06 -20.19 -13.16
CA PRO A 234 15.13 -20.11 -14.15
C PRO A 234 14.52 -20.52 -15.49
N ARG A 235 14.65 -19.69 -16.52
CA ARG A 235 14.38 -20.15 -17.89
C ARG A 235 15.20 -21.42 -18.04
N GLN A 236 14.54 -22.54 -18.36
CA GLN A 236 15.25 -23.75 -18.78
C GLN A 236 16.32 -23.30 -19.77
N SER A 237 17.58 -23.57 -19.44
CA SER A 237 18.69 -23.13 -20.27
C SER A 237 18.45 -23.64 -21.69
N ALA A 238 18.89 -22.89 -22.69
CA ALA A 238 18.81 -23.31 -24.09
C ALA A 238 19.43 -24.71 -24.34
N GLN A 239 20.23 -25.22 -23.39
CA GLN A 239 20.77 -26.58 -23.37
C GLN A 239 19.71 -27.69 -23.23
N GLN A 240 18.51 -27.43 -22.67
CA GLN A 240 17.43 -28.43 -22.63
C GLN A 240 16.58 -28.49 -23.91
N MET A 241 16.62 -27.45 -24.76
CA MET A 241 15.97 -27.48 -26.08
C MET A 241 16.80 -28.20 -27.15
N ALA A 242 18.10 -28.43 -26.90
CA ALA A 242 19.00 -29.12 -27.82
C ALA A 242 19.04 -30.65 -27.63
N LEU A 243 18.27 -31.21 -26.68
CA LEU A 243 18.25 -32.65 -26.39
C LEU A 243 16.94 -33.34 -26.83
N VAL A 244 16.08 -32.66 -27.58
CA VAL A 244 14.80 -33.17 -28.11
C VAL A 244 14.74 -33.03 -29.65
N GLN A 245 15.89 -33.01 -30.32
CA GLN A 245 15.98 -33.14 -31.78
C GLN A 245 16.70 -34.42 -32.16
#